data_AF-X6P5E7-F1
#
_entry.id   AF-X6P5E7-F1
#
_cell.length_a   1.000
_cell.length_b   1.000
_cell.length_c   1.000
_cell.angle_alpha   90.00
_cell.angle_beta   90.00
_cell.angle_gamma   90.00
#
_symmetry.space_group_name_H-M   'P 1'
#
loop_
_entity.id
_entity.type
_entity.pdbx_description
1 polymer ?
#
loop_
_entity_poly.entity_id
_entity_poly.type
_entity_poly.pdbx_seq_one_letter_code
_entity_poly.pdbx_strand_id
1 'polypeptide(L)'
;MNLNLSIKVESNLSLKEDVQIIIHHWIRTLDIKLGWIEDFDKIVVNYVYVVFMFDTFRSSSKLINAFTGHTSAVSSIDYSTFDDCRFICSGSFDETVCAWDIDNNKKIQSFNRHSSFVYCVKFSSYHYHNHRRYVICFSSFDNIIRFWDFKNNKKLQIFNRHTDSACGIEFSSFNGGRYLCSGSWDKTICLWDVKTSKPLH
;
A
#
# COMPACT_ATOMS: atom_id res chain seq x y z
N MET A 1 4.33 -17.89 -11.93
CA MET A 1 3.94 -17.09 -10.75
C MET A 1 2.80 -17.70 -9.90
N ASN A 2 2.08 -18.74 -10.34
CA ASN A 2 0.89 -19.25 -9.63
C ASN A 2 1.09 -20.46 -8.70
N LEU A 3 2.24 -21.14 -8.72
CA LEU A 3 2.42 -22.36 -7.92
C LEU A 3 2.42 -22.08 -6.40
N ASN A 4 3.13 -21.05 -5.93
CA ASN A 4 3.19 -20.74 -4.49
C ASN A 4 1.88 -20.17 -3.93
N LEU A 5 1.08 -19.49 -4.75
CA LEU A 5 -0.26 -19.02 -4.37
C LEU A 5 -1.26 -20.17 -4.36
N SER A 6 -1.24 -21.06 -5.36
CA SER A 6 -2.05 -22.28 -5.37
C SER A 6 -1.72 -23.19 -4.18
N ILE A 7 -0.44 -23.44 -3.91
CA ILE A 7 0.00 -24.29 -2.78
C ILE A 7 -0.45 -23.68 -1.43
N LYS A 8 -0.38 -22.34 -1.28
CA LYS A 8 -0.77 -21.66 -0.04
C LYS A 8 -2.30 -21.58 0.14
N VAL A 9 -3.05 -21.50 -0.97
CA VAL A 9 -4.52 -21.57 -0.96
C VAL A 9 -4.99 -23.00 -0.67
N GLU A 10 -4.37 -24.01 -1.29
CA GLU A 10 -4.64 -25.43 -1.03
C GLU A 10 -4.29 -25.81 0.41
N SER A 11 -3.16 -25.35 0.94
CA SER A 11 -2.79 -25.60 2.34
C SER A 11 -3.78 -24.96 3.33
N ASN A 12 -4.31 -23.77 3.02
CA ASN A 12 -5.30 -23.11 3.85
C ASN A 12 -6.67 -23.80 3.79
N LEU A 13 -7.02 -24.38 2.63
CA LEU A 13 -8.25 -25.14 2.46
C LEU A 13 -8.20 -26.44 3.26
N SER A 14 -7.08 -27.17 3.17
CA SER A 14 -6.81 -28.38 3.97
C SER A 14 -6.84 -28.10 5.47
N LEU A 15 -6.21 -27.01 5.93
CA LEU A 15 -6.20 -26.65 7.36
C LEU A 15 -7.62 -26.37 7.89
N LYS A 16 -8.48 -25.74 7.07
CA LYS A 16 -9.87 -25.46 7.45
C LYS A 16 -10.67 -26.75 7.62
N GLU A 17 -10.47 -27.72 6.73
CA GLU A 17 -11.11 -29.04 6.80
C GLU A 17 -10.66 -29.80 8.06
N ASP A 18 -9.37 -29.79 8.38
CA ASP A 18 -8.81 -30.42 9.60
C ASP A 18 -9.39 -29.80 10.89
N VAL A 19 -9.43 -28.46 10.96
CA VAL A 19 -10.02 -27.74 12.10
C VAL A 19 -11.50 -28.08 12.26
N GLN A 20 -12.24 -28.21 11.17
CA GLN A 20 -13.64 -28.59 11.19
C GLN A 20 -13.84 -30.01 11.76
N ILE A 21 -13.01 -30.96 11.35
CA ILE A 21 -13.05 -32.35 11.86
C ILE A 21 -12.79 -32.38 13.37
N ILE A 22 -11.80 -31.64 13.85
CA ILE A 22 -11.45 -31.57 15.27
C ILE A 22 -12.61 -30.98 16.08
N ILE A 23 -13.20 -29.87 15.62
CA ILE A 23 -14.32 -29.23 16.32
C ILE A 23 -15.53 -30.18 16.40
N HIS A 24 -15.89 -30.85 15.30
CA HIS A 24 -16.99 -31.82 15.29
C HIS A 24 -16.73 -32.99 16.24
N HIS A 25 -15.48 -33.47 16.30
CA HIS A 25 -15.09 -34.51 17.24
C HIS A 25 -15.35 -34.08 18.69
N TRP A 26 -14.92 -32.88 19.08
CA TRP A 26 -15.09 -32.39 20.46
C TRP A 26 -16.54 -32.07 20.82
N ILE A 27 -17.32 -31.50 19.90
CA ILE A 27 -18.76 -31.27 20.10
C ILE A 27 -19.47 -32.59 20.41
N ARG A 28 -19.15 -33.64 19.66
CA ARG A 28 -19.70 -34.99 19.89
C ARG A 28 -19.24 -35.60 21.20
N THR A 29 -17.94 -35.50 21.53
CA THR A 29 -17.37 -36.11 22.74
C THR A 29 -17.84 -35.42 24.02
N LEU A 30 -18.11 -34.11 23.97
CA LEU A 30 -18.53 -33.30 25.13
C LEU A 30 -20.06 -33.13 25.25
N ASP A 31 -20.84 -33.78 24.37
CA ASP A 31 -22.32 -33.69 24.26
C ASP A 31 -22.86 -32.24 24.32
N ILE A 32 -22.17 -31.32 23.62
CA ILE A 32 -22.54 -29.91 23.59
C ILE A 32 -23.81 -29.75 22.73
N LYS A 33 -24.96 -29.45 23.36
CA LYS A 33 -26.23 -29.16 22.68
C LYS A 33 -26.53 -27.66 22.68
N LEU A 34 -26.25 -27.00 21.56
CA LEU A 34 -26.59 -25.58 21.32
C LEU A 34 -27.60 -25.46 20.18
N GLY A 35 -28.75 -26.13 20.31
CA GLY A 35 -29.79 -26.25 19.27
C GLY A 35 -30.64 -25.01 18.98
N TRP A 36 -30.18 -23.82 19.35
CA TRP A 36 -30.95 -22.56 19.26
C TRP A 36 -30.36 -21.59 18.23
N ILE A 37 -29.18 -21.90 17.68
CA ILE A 37 -28.47 -21.09 16.70
C ILE A 37 -28.22 -21.97 15.47
N GLU A 38 -28.87 -21.63 14.35
CA GLU A 38 -28.58 -22.25 13.05
C GLU A 38 -27.11 -21.99 12.68
N ASP A 39 -26.45 -22.99 12.08
CA ASP A 39 -25.05 -22.92 11.62
C ASP A 39 -23.99 -22.61 12.73
N PHE A 40 -24.28 -22.89 14.00
CA PHE A 40 -23.35 -22.64 15.11
C PHE A 40 -21.96 -23.26 14.89
N ASP A 41 -21.89 -24.49 14.39
CA ASP A 41 -20.62 -25.18 14.09
C ASP A 41 -19.77 -24.39 13.08
N LYS A 42 -20.41 -23.74 12.11
CA LYS A 42 -19.76 -22.91 11.11
C LYS A 42 -19.23 -21.60 11.72
N ILE A 43 -19.95 -21.03 12.68
CA ILE A 43 -19.51 -19.85 13.44
C ILE A 43 -18.29 -20.21 14.30
N VAL A 44 -18.32 -21.34 15.01
CA VAL A 44 -17.19 -21.81 15.82
C VAL A 44 -15.97 -22.09 14.97
N VAL A 45 -16.13 -22.77 13.83
CA VAL A 45 -15.03 -22.99 12.87
C VAL A 45 -14.45 -21.67 12.36
N ASN A 46 -15.31 -20.71 11.99
CA ASN A 46 -14.84 -19.42 11.50
C ASN A 46 -14.11 -18.63 12.60
N TYR A 47 -14.64 -18.62 13.82
CA TYR A 47 -14.02 -17.96 14.97
C TYR A 47 -12.66 -18.57 15.31
N VAL A 48 -12.59 -19.90 15.46
CA VAL A 48 -11.34 -20.61 15.75
C VAL A 48 -10.33 -20.41 14.63
N TYR A 49 -10.76 -20.46 13.37
CA TYR A 49 -9.89 -20.18 12.23
C TYR A 49 -9.34 -18.74 12.26
N VAL A 50 -10.20 -17.74 12.50
CA VAL A 50 -9.79 -16.34 12.59
C VAL A 50 -8.81 -16.12 13.75
N VAL A 51 -9.10 -16.67 14.92
CA VAL A 51 -8.23 -16.57 16.11
C VAL A 51 -6.90 -17.27 15.87
N PHE A 52 -6.90 -18.49 15.34
CA PHE A 52 -5.68 -19.24 15.06
C PHE A 52 -4.84 -18.58 13.96
N MET A 53 -5.46 -18.06 12.90
CA MET A 53 -4.79 -17.30 11.85
C MET A 53 -4.18 -16.03 12.41
N PHE A 54 -4.88 -15.33 13.30
CA PHE A 54 -4.38 -14.15 13.97
C PHE A 54 -3.20 -14.46 14.90
N ASP A 55 -3.26 -15.54 15.68
CA ASP A 55 -2.15 -15.98 16.53
C ASP A 55 -0.94 -16.45 15.72
N THR A 56 -1.18 -17.10 14.58
CA THR A 56 -0.12 -17.47 13.62
C THR A 56 0.53 -16.22 13.02
N PHE A 57 -0.26 -15.23 12.60
CA PHE A 57 0.24 -13.94 12.11
C PHE A 57 1.03 -13.20 13.18
N ARG A 58 0.50 -13.12 14.41
CA ARG A 58 1.15 -12.49 15.56
C ARG A 58 2.45 -13.17 15.94
N SER A 59 2.50 -14.50 15.95
CA SER A 59 3.70 -15.28 16.29
C SER A 59 4.77 -15.22 15.19
N SER A 60 4.37 -15.00 13.94
CA SER A 60 5.28 -14.86 12.79
C SER A 60 5.67 -13.41 12.47
N SER A 61 5.07 -12.44 13.16
CA SER A 61 5.36 -11.00 13.04
C SER A 61 6.73 -10.66 13.64
N LYS A 62 7.80 -11.10 12.97
CA LYS A 62 9.15 -10.61 13.21
C LYS A 62 9.41 -9.43 12.28
N LEU A 63 10.04 -8.37 12.79
CA LEU A 63 10.53 -7.27 11.96
C LEU A 63 11.42 -7.85 10.85
N ILE A 64 10.95 -7.76 9.60
CA ILE A 64 11.68 -8.30 8.46
C ILE A 64 12.84 -7.38 8.12
N ASN A 65 12.60 -6.07 8.16
CA ASN A 65 13.57 -5.08 7.75
C ASN A 65 13.23 -3.66 8.25
N ALA A 66 14.24 -2.82 8.42
CA ALA A 66 14.10 -1.40 8.77
C ALA A 66 14.93 -0.54 7.80
N PHE A 67 14.25 0.35 7.07
CA PHE A 67 14.90 1.29 6.15
C PHE A 67 15.29 2.55 6.89
N THR A 68 16.59 2.80 7.03
CA THR A 68 17.15 4.01 7.65
C THR A 68 17.72 4.93 6.58
N GLY A 69 17.59 6.24 6.77
CA GLY A 69 18.14 7.23 5.84
C GLY A 69 17.41 8.56 5.77
N HIS A 70 16.22 8.66 6.37
CA HIS A 70 15.60 9.95 6.65
C HIS A 70 16.18 10.57 7.93
N THR A 71 16.35 11.89 7.95
CA THR A 71 16.87 12.64 9.11
C THR A 71 15.76 13.30 9.93
N SER A 72 14.51 13.16 9.52
CA SER A 72 13.32 13.64 10.20
C SER A 72 12.19 12.62 10.10
N ALA A 73 11.03 12.93 10.66
CA ALA A 73 9.86 12.05 10.66
C ALA A 73 9.45 11.69 9.22
N VAL A 74 9.16 10.41 8.99
CA VAL A 74 8.54 9.93 7.75
C VAL A 74 7.05 10.23 7.84
N SER A 75 6.56 11.06 6.94
CA SER A 75 5.17 11.55 6.93
C SER A 75 4.26 10.66 6.10
N SER A 76 4.79 9.96 5.10
CA SER A 76 4.01 9.14 4.19
C SER A 76 4.85 8.03 3.55
N ILE A 77 4.20 6.91 3.27
CA ILE A 77 4.77 5.76 2.58
C ILE A 77 3.79 5.23 1.54
N ASP A 78 4.32 4.59 0.51
CA ASP A 78 3.55 3.78 -0.43
C ASP A 78 4.41 2.62 -0.94
N TYR A 79 3.76 1.58 -1.47
CA TYR A 79 4.46 0.42 -2.02
C TYR A 79 3.89 0.04 -3.38
N SER A 80 4.74 -0.52 -4.25
CA SER A 80 4.31 -1.00 -5.55
C SER A 80 5.20 -2.11 -6.06
N THR A 81 4.67 -2.91 -6.97
CA THR A 81 5.39 -3.98 -7.64
C THR A 81 5.53 -3.66 -9.12
N PHE A 82 6.76 -3.64 -9.60
CA PHE A 82 7.08 -3.36 -10.99
C PHE A 82 8.04 -4.44 -11.49
N ASP A 83 7.70 -5.10 -12.59
CA ASP A 83 8.48 -6.20 -13.21
C ASP A 83 8.97 -7.23 -12.18
N ASP A 84 8.05 -7.70 -11.32
CA ASP A 84 8.29 -8.64 -10.20
C ASP A 84 9.23 -8.14 -9.08
N CYS A 85 9.76 -6.91 -9.19
CA CYS A 85 10.50 -6.24 -8.12
C CYS A 85 9.56 -5.45 -7.20
N ARG A 86 9.85 -5.47 -5.90
CA ARG A 86 9.03 -4.78 -4.88
C ARG A 86 9.71 -3.51 -4.41
N PHE A 87 8.97 -2.40 -4.49
CA PHE A 87 9.47 -1.08 -4.13
C PHE A 87 8.62 -0.43 -3.04
N ILE A 88 9.28 0.37 -2.20
CA ILE A 88 8.64 1.31 -1.28
C ILE A 88 9.09 2.71 -1.68
N CYS A 89 8.20 3.69 -1.58
CA CYS A 89 8.60 5.08 -1.52
C CYS A 89 8.21 5.69 -0.18
N SER A 90 8.99 6.65 0.29
CA SER A 90 8.73 7.39 1.53
C SER A 90 8.96 8.87 1.32
N GLY A 91 8.11 9.69 1.94
CA GLY A 91 8.27 11.13 2.05
C GLY A 91 8.51 11.53 3.50
N SER A 92 9.28 12.58 3.72
CA SER A 92 9.64 13.03 5.07
C SER A 92 9.66 14.55 5.20
N PHE A 93 9.59 15.00 6.45
CA PHE A 93 9.86 16.38 6.86
C PHE A 93 11.34 16.77 6.78
N ASP A 94 12.23 15.87 6.34
CA ASP A 94 13.60 16.21 5.94
C ASP A 94 13.71 16.75 4.51
N GLU A 95 12.57 17.05 3.88
CA GLU A 95 12.47 17.58 2.51
C GLU A 95 12.94 16.57 1.45
N THR A 96 12.95 15.28 1.81
CA THR A 96 13.33 14.22 0.88
C THR A 96 12.22 13.22 0.59
N VAL A 97 12.24 12.74 -0.65
CA VAL A 97 11.52 11.53 -1.07
C VAL A 97 12.54 10.45 -1.37
N CYS A 98 12.35 9.26 -0.80
CA CYS A 98 13.22 8.11 -1.01
C CYS A 98 12.48 6.99 -1.75
N ALA A 99 13.20 6.27 -2.61
CA ALA A 99 12.75 5.02 -3.20
C ALA A 99 13.65 3.88 -2.71
N TRP A 100 13.03 2.78 -2.28
CA TRP A 100 13.68 1.64 -1.65
C TRP A 100 13.38 0.37 -2.43
N ASP A 101 14.40 -0.44 -2.65
CA ASP A 101 14.30 -1.80 -3.16
C ASP A 101 14.15 -2.75 -1.97
N ILE A 102 13.00 -3.44 -1.87
CA ILE A 102 12.75 -4.39 -0.78
C ILE A 102 13.62 -5.63 -0.92
N ASP A 103 13.80 -6.12 -2.14
CA ASP A 103 14.46 -7.39 -2.41
C ASP A 103 15.97 -7.29 -2.14
N ASN A 104 16.55 -6.11 -2.40
CA ASN A 104 17.97 -5.84 -2.15
C ASN A 104 18.26 -5.10 -0.85
N ASN A 105 17.23 -4.71 -0.09
CA ASN A 105 17.34 -3.85 1.10
C ASN A 105 18.21 -2.60 0.88
N LYS A 106 18.00 -1.90 -0.24
CA LYS A 106 18.83 -0.76 -0.63
C LYS A 106 17.98 0.47 -0.91
N LYS A 107 18.45 1.63 -0.46
CA LYS A 107 17.99 2.93 -0.93
C LYS A 107 18.45 3.10 -2.37
N ILE A 108 17.50 3.14 -3.31
CA ILE A 108 17.78 3.31 -4.73
C ILE A 108 18.10 4.78 -5.00
N GLN A 109 17.28 5.67 -4.45
CA GLN A 109 17.35 7.09 -4.78
C GLN A 109 16.81 7.94 -3.63
N SER A 110 17.39 9.13 -3.48
CA SER A 110 16.89 10.22 -2.63
C SER A 110 16.67 11.45 -3.52
N PHE A 111 15.55 12.16 -3.32
CA PHE A 111 15.25 13.42 -3.98
C PHE A 111 15.19 14.53 -2.95
N ASN A 112 16.17 15.43 -2.96
CA ASN A 112 16.25 16.62 -2.10
C ASN A 112 16.14 17.94 -2.89
N ARG A 113 15.66 17.88 -4.15
CA ARG A 113 15.61 19.04 -5.05
C ARG A 113 14.43 19.99 -4.77
N HIS A 114 13.65 19.73 -3.72
CA HIS A 114 12.57 20.61 -3.28
C HIS A 114 12.89 21.05 -1.86
N SER A 115 12.74 22.34 -1.58
CA SER A 115 13.15 22.96 -0.31
C SER A 115 11.97 23.06 0.65
N SER A 116 11.25 21.95 0.83
CA SER A 116 10.01 21.97 1.58
C SER A 116 9.57 20.57 2.01
N PHE A 117 8.81 20.50 3.11
CA PHE A 117 8.37 19.24 3.71
C PHE A 117 7.51 18.43 2.74
N VAL A 118 7.70 17.11 2.74
CA VAL A 118 6.82 16.19 2.00
C VAL A 118 5.69 15.75 2.92
N TYR A 119 4.46 15.80 2.43
CA TYR A 119 3.30 15.34 3.19
C TYR A 119 2.79 13.98 2.73
N CYS A 120 2.75 13.74 1.43
CA CYS A 120 2.17 12.52 0.88
C CYS A 120 2.99 12.05 -0.32
N VAL A 121 3.21 10.74 -0.43
CA VAL A 121 3.90 10.08 -1.56
C VAL A 121 3.05 8.93 -2.07
N LYS A 122 3.03 8.74 -3.40
CA LYS A 122 2.31 7.66 -4.07
C LYS A 122 3.06 7.19 -5.32
N PHE A 123 3.06 5.90 -5.60
CA PHE A 123 3.47 5.38 -6.90
C PHE A 123 2.39 5.65 -7.95
N SER A 124 2.81 5.98 -9.17
CA SER A 124 1.89 6.18 -10.29
C SER A 124 1.88 4.97 -11.22
N SER A 125 0.86 4.13 -11.09
CA SER A 125 0.63 2.99 -11.99
C SER A 125 0.39 3.42 -13.44
N TYR A 126 -0.20 4.61 -13.65
CA TYR A 126 -0.45 5.17 -14.98
C TYR A 126 0.82 5.27 -15.83
N HIS A 127 1.87 5.88 -15.29
CA HIS A 127 3.13 6.08 -16.01
C HIS A 127 3.84 4.76 -16.28
N TYR A 128 3.72 3.80 -15.37
CA TYR A 128 4.31 2.49 -15.55
C TYR A 128 3.59 1.70 -16.66
N HIS A 129 2.27 1.60 -16.62
CA HIS A 129 1.52 0.82 -17.61
C HIS A 129 1.51 1.46 -19.01
N ASN A 130 1.51 2.80 -19.12
CA ASN A 130 1.43 3.49 -20.41
C ASN A 130 2.81 3.82 -21.01
N HIS A 131 3.83 4.03 -20.18
CA HIS A 131 5.14 4.51 -20.64
C HIS A 131 6.33 3.73 -20.09
N ARG A 132 6.10 2.67 -19.30
CA ARG A 132 7.15 1.89 -18.62
C ARG A 132 8.10 2.76 -17.80
N ARG A 133 7.55 3.77 -17.12
CA ARG A 133 8.29 4.67 -16.22
C ARG A 133 7.93 4.42 -14.77
N TYR A 134 8.95 4.41 -13.92
CA TYR A 134 8.80 4.19 -12.49
C TYR A 134 8.66 5.55 -11.79
N VAL A 135 7.41 5.98 -11.64
CA VAL A 135 7.10 7.35 -11.24
C VAL A 135 6.54 7.41 -9.83
N ILE A 136 7.14 8.26 -9.00
CA ILE A 136 6.62 8.66 -7.70
C ILE A 136 5.97 10.03 -7.84
N CYS A 137 4.75 10.15 -7.37
CA CYS A 137 4.04 11.40 -7.18
C CYS A 137 4.11 11.79 -5.71
N PHE A 138 4.32 13.08 -5.42
CA PHE A 138 4.36 13.55 -4.04
C PHE A 138 3.88 14.99 -3.91
N SER A 139 3.25 15.29 -2.77
CA SER A 139 2.85 16.63 -2.39
C SER A 139 3.80 17.21 -1.34
N SER A 140 3.98 18.52 -1.40
CA SER A 140 4.90 19.24 -0.53
C SER A 140 4.27 20.51 0.05
N PHE A 141 4.88 21.05 1.10
CA PHE A 141 4.46 22.29 1.74
C PHE A 141 4.56 23.52 0.84
N ASP A 142 5.30 23.45 -0.27
CA ASP A 142 5.34 24.50 -1.29
C ASP A 142 4.16 24.52 -2.28
N ASN A 143 3.06 23.85 -1.92
CA ASN A 143 1.79 23.80 -2.66
C ASN A 143 1.86 23.08 -4.02
N ILE A 144 2.99 22.46 -4.35
CA ILE A 144 3.20 21.78 -5.63
C ILE A 144 3.17 20.27 -5.44
N ILE A 145 2.38 19.60 -6.28
CA ILE A 145 2.43 18.15 -6.45
C ILE A 145 3.39 17.84 -7.60
N ARG A 146 4.39 17.00 -7.36
CA ARG A 146 5.47 16.69 -8.31
C ARG A 146 5.42 15.23 -8.70
N PHE A 147 5.75 14.96 -9.96
CA PHE A 147 5.94 13.61 -10.48
C PHE A 147 7.39 13.43 -10.91
N TRP A 148 7.99 12.35 -10.41
CA TRP A 148 9.40 12.08 -10.59
C TRP A 148 9.64 10.65 -11.03
N ASP A 149 10.34 10.48 -12.15
CA ASP A 149 10.86 9.18 -12.59
C ASP A 149 12.16 8.89 -11.83
N PHE A 150 12.12 7.91 -10.92
CA PHE A 150 13.25 7.64 -10.04
C PHE A 150 14.35 6.80 -10.68
N LYS A 151 14.05 6.05 -11.75
CA LYS A 151 15.07 5.29 -12.48
C LYS A 151 15.90 6.19 -13.38
N ASN A 152 15.24 7.14 -14.06
CA ASN A 152 15.90 8.08 -14.97
C ASN A 152 16.28 9.40 -14.31
N ASN A 153 16.01 9.55 -13.00
CA ASN A 153 16.23 10.76 -12.22
C ASN A 153 15.67 12.03 -12.91
N LYS A 154 14.44 11.94 -13.42
CA LYS A 154 13.83 12.98 -14.27
C LYS A 154 12.50 13.46 -13.71
N LYS A 155 12.36 14.78 -13.60
CA LYS A 155 11.07 15.45 -13.36
C LYS A 155 10.17 15.28 -14.59
N LEU A 156 8.94 14.81 -14.38
CA LEU A 156 8.00 14.58 -15.49
C LEU A 156 6.94 15.68 -15.59
N GLN A 157 6.27 16.00 -14.49
CA GLN A 157 5.16 16.96 -14.47
C GLN A 157 4.98 17.57 -13.08
N ILE A 158 4.23 18.67 -13.03
CA ILE A 158 3.85 19.38 -11.80
C ILE A 158 2.38 19.76 -11.86
N PHE A 159 1.71 19.71 -10.70
CA PHE A 159 0.41 20.32 -10.49
C PHE A 159 0.53 21.41 -9.43
N ASN A 160 0.07 22.62 -9.75
CA ASN A 160 0.34 23.83 -8.98
C ASN A 160 -0.89 24.76 -8.89
N ARG A 161 -2.10 24.21 -8.83
CA ARG A 161 -3.35 24.98 -8.65
C ARG A 161 -3.60 25.33 -7.18
N HIS A 162 -3.19 24.46 -6.26
CA HIS A 162 -3.45 24.65 -4.84
C HIS A 162 -2.76 25.92 -4.33
N THR A 163 -3.49 26.70 -3.52
CA THR A 163 -2.96 27.93 -2.91
C THR A 163 -2.35 27.68 -1.53
N ASP A 164 -2.49 26.45 -1.03
CA ASP A 164 -1.89 25.96 0.22
C ASP A 164 -1.49 24.48 0.04
N SER A 165 -0.81 23.92 1.02
CA SER A 165 -0.16 22.62 0.93
C SER A 165 -1.16 21.49 0.74
N ALA A 166 -0.87 20.59 -0.21
CA ALA A 166 -1.65 19.38 -0.41
C ALA A 166 -1.23 18.33 0.62
N CYS A 167 -2.10 18.03 1.58
CA CYS A 167 -1.81 17.08 2.68
C CYS A 167 -2.08 15.63 2.29
N GLY A 168 -2.87 15.38 1.24
CA GLY A 168 -3.17 14.04 0.75
C GLY A 168 -3.28 14.00 -0.77
N ILE A 169 -2.77 12.93 -1.36
CA ILE A 169 -2.92 12.60 -2.78
C ILE A 169 -3.31 11.12 -2.92
N GLU A 170 -4.17 10.80 -3.87
CA GLU A 170 -4.57 9.41 -4.15
C GLU A 170 -4.83 9.20 -5.65
N PHE A 171 -4.34 8.09 -6.20
CA PHE A 171 -4.61 7.71 -7.58
C PHE A 171 -5.91 6.92 -7.68
N SER A 172 -6.61 7.08 -8.80
CA SER A 172 -7.79 6.28 -9.11
C SER A 172 -7.41 4.79 -9.27
N SER A 173 -8.13 3.90 -8.60
CA SER A 173 -8.01 2.45 -8.85
C SER A 173 -8.57 2.02 -10.21
N PHE A 174 -9.37 2.89 -10.85
CA PHE A 174 -9.93 2.70 -12.18
C PHE A 174 -9.09 3.41 -13.26
N ASN A 175 -9.36 3.07 -14.52
CA ASN A 175 -8.73 3.66 -15.71
C ASN A 175 -7.18 3.66 -15.65
N GLY A 176 -6.61 2.62 -15.04
CA GLY A 176 -5.16 2.44 -14.90
C GLY A 176 -4.44 3.55 -14.14
N GLY A 177 -5.07 4.17 -13.13
CA GLY A 177 -4.42 5.24 -12.35
C GLY A 177 -4.37 6.61 -13.03
N ARG A 178 -5.15 6.82 -14.11
CA ARG A 178 -5.10 8.06 -14.89
C ARG A 178 -5.52 9.30 -14.11
N TYR A 179 -6.36 9.17 -13.09
CA TYR A 179 -6.83 10.32 -12.33
C TYR A 179 -6.15 10.38 -10.98
N LEU A 180 -5.81 11.59 -10.55
CA LEU A 180 -5.28 11.87 -9.21
C LEU A 180 -6.25 12.80 -8.49
N CYS A 181 -6.60 12.47 -7.26
CA CYS A 181 -7.31 13.37 -6.35
C CYS A 181 -6.31 13.95 -5.34
N SER A 182 -6.44 15.23 -5.02
CA SER A 182 -5.65 15.88 -3.97
C SER A 182 -6.52 16.73 -3.06
N GLY A 183 -6.26 16.65 -1.75
CA GLY A 183 -6.87 17.50 -0.74
C GLY A 183 -5.84 18.46 -0.15
N SER A 184 -6.22 19.73 0.03
CA SER A 184 -5.31 20.80 0.48
C SER A 184 -5.88 21.62 1.63
N TRP A 185 -4.97 22.24 2.37
CA TRP A 185 -5.24 23.26 3.39
C TRP A 185 -5.95 24.51 2.84
N ASP A 186 -5.96 24.71 1.51
CA ASP A 186 -6.72 25.77 0.85
C ASP A 186 -8.24 25.52 0.83
N LYS A 187 -8.68 24.46 1.51
CA LYS A 187 -10.08 24.02 1.65
C LYS A 187 -10.66 23.50 0.33
N THR A 188 -9.81 23.14 -0.63
CA THR A 188 -10.24 22.57 -1.91
C THR A 188 -9.79 21.13 -2.08
N ILE A 189 -10.57 20.40 -2.88
CA ILE A 189 -10.19 19.12 -3.45
C ILE A 189 -10.03 19.34 -4.95
N CYS A 190 -8.90 18.91 -5.50
CA CYS A 190 -8.65 18.99 -6.94
C CYS A 190 -8.60 17.58 -7.54
N LEU A 191 -9.31 17.39 -8.65
CA LEU A 191 -9.19 16.21 -9.49
C LEU A 191 -8.29 16.55 -10.69
N TRP A 192 -7.35 15.66 -11.01
CA TRP A 192 -6.36 15.88 -12.06
C TRP A 192 -6.38 14.74 -13.07
N ASP A 193 -6.26 15.07 -14.35
CA ASP A 193 -5.95 14.10 -15.40
C ASP A 193 -4.43 14.02 -15.58
N VAL A 194 -3.85 12.90 -15.16
CA VAL A 194 -2.40 12.63 -15.21
C VAL A 194 -1.90 12.61 -16.65
N LYS A 195 -2.73 12.18 -17.61
CA LYS A 195 -2.35 12.13 -19.04
C LYS A 195 -2.13 13.52 -19.63
N THR A 196 -3.02 14.45 -19.28
CA THR A 196 -3.03 15.81 -19.85
C THR A 196 -2.35 16.83 -18.97
N SER A 197 -1.99 16.43 -17.74
CA SER A 197 -1.44 17.27 -16.68
C SER A 197 -2.33 18.48 -16.35
N LYS A 198 -3.66 18.32 -16.46
CA LYS A 198 -4.64 19.39 -16.25
C LYS A 198 -5.61 19.06 -15.13
N PRO A 199 -6.11 20.07 -14.39
CA PRO A 199 -7.24 19.87 -13.49
C PRO A 199 -8.51 19.54 -14.28
N LEU A 200 -9.33 18.66 -13.71
CA LEU A 200 -10.68 18.34 -14.16
C LEU A 200 -11.64 19.20 -13.34
N HIS A 201 -12.12 20.31 -13.94
CA HIS A 201 -13.03 21.35 -13.42
C HIS A 201 -12.72 21.85 -11.99
#